data_AF-A0AAV5SGX0-F1
#
_entry.id   AF-A0AAV5SGX0-F1
#
_cell.length_a   1.000
_cell.length_b   1.000
_cell.length_c   1.000
_cell.angle_alpha   90.00
_cell.angle_beta   90.00
_cell.angle_gamma   90.00
#
_symmetry.space_group_name_H-M   'P 1'
#
loop_
_entity.id
_entity.type
_entity.pdbx_description
1 polymer ?
#
loop_
_entity_poly.entity_id
_entity_poly.type
_entity_poly.pdbx_seq_one_letter_code
_entity_poly.pdbx_strand_id
1 'polypeptide(L)'
;EMPIIYPQYQSSLPFVPLEERLRNRIHFPDTGIAPPSTFKFWITVDLAYTIEWLKTLPFFHALRKCEQLRLVRNVTQAVAYLTAAFDSYTRLNSDVTIFPDGTMLCQRQKCREHSEEHNKWFGINTRLKSIGVDKREYVLLKAIISCDPDDYIFCAKSREMLQKERNRFAKCPS
;
A
#
# COMPACT_ATOMS: atom_id res chain seq x y z
N GLU A 1 2.35 -40.99 1.69
CA GLU A 1 2.25 -39.51 1.68
C GLU A 1 3.52 -38.96 1.06
N MET A 2 3.45 -38.32 -0.11
CA MET A 2 4.64 -37.70 -0.72
C MET A 2 4.76 -36.25 -0.21
N PRO A 3 5.92 -35.85 0.32
CA PRO A 3 6.13 -34.46 0.74
C PRO A 3 6.09 -33.54 -0.47
N ILE A 4 5.30 -32.48 -0.36
CA ILE A 4 5.19 -31.42 -1.37
C ILE A 4 6.52 -30.67 -1.38
N ILE A 5 7.31 -30.87 -2.44
CA ILE A 5 8.55 -30.13 -2.67
C ILE A 5 8.17 -28.78 -3.28
N TYR A 6 8.26 -27.72 -2.49
CA TYR A 6 8.07 -26.36 -2.98
C TYR A 6 9.30 -25.94 -3.81
N PRO A 7 9.12 -25.33 -5.00
CA PRO A 7 10.22 -24.79 -5.77
C PRO A 7 10.92 -23.69 -4.95
N GLN A 8 12.25 -23.74 -4.87
CA GLN A 8 13.06 -22.76 -4.17
C GLN A 8 13.02 -21.44 -4.93
N TYR A 9 12.13 -20.55 -4.51
CA TYR A 9 12.12 -19.16 -4.97
C TYR A 9 13.33 -18.45 -4.34
N GLN A 10 14.40 -18.26 -5.11
CA GLN A 10 15.53 -17.41 -4.72
C GLN A 10 15.09 -15.95 -4.76
N SER A 11 14.48 -15.51 -3.67
CA SER A 11 14.30 -14.09 -3.39
C SER A 11 15.67 -13.51 -3.02
N SER A 12 16.07 -12.41 -3.66
CA SER A 12 17.27 -11.64 -3.30
C SER A 12 17.15 -10.93 -1.94
N LEU A 13 15.99 -11.04 -1.29
CA LEU A 13 15.76 -10.53 0.05
C LEU A 13 16.25 -11.55 1.08
N PRO A 14 16.89 -11.09 2.17
CA PRO A 14 17.34 -11.98 3.24
C PRO A 14 16.15 -12.79 3.78
N PHE A 15 16.37 -14.09 3.94
CA PHE A 15 15.37 -14.98 4.53
C PHE A 15 15.16 -14.59 5.99
N VAL A 16 14.05 -13.92 6.27
CA VAL A 16 13.60 -13.61 7.64
C VAL A 16 12.84 -14.82 8.18
N PRO A 17 13.33 -15.48 9.26
CA PRO A 17 12.66 -16.60 9.91
C PRO A 17 11.20 -16.29 10.27
N LEU A 18 10.34 -17.31 10.23
CA LEU A 18 8.90 -17.14 10.48
C LEU A 18 8.64 -16.59 11.89
N GLU A 19 9.43 -17.02 12.86
CA GLU A 19 9.40 -16.63 14.26
C GLU A 19 9.68 -15.14 14.42
N GLU A 20 10.58 -14.60 13.59
CA GLU A 20 10.95 -13.20 13.57
C GLU A 20 9.87 -12.36 12.87
N ARG A 21 9.28 -12.89 11.78
CA ARG A 21 8.07 -12.29 11.16
C ARG A 21 6.88 -12.26 12.10
N LEU A 22 6.71 -13.28 12.95
CA LEU A 22 5.63 -13.38 13.93
C LEU A 22 5.85 -12.42 15.10
N ARG A 23 7.10 -12.31 15.58
CA ARG A 23 7.52 -11.36 16.64
C ARG A 23 7.37 -9.91 16.20
N ASN A 24 7.75 -9.60 14.97
CA ASN A 24 7.78 -8.24 14.43
C ASN A 24 6.52 -7.90 13.62
N ARG A 25 5.45 -8.70 13.70
CA ARG A 25 4.16 -8.27 13.12
C ARG A 25 3.79 -6.93 13.73
N ILE A 26 3.08 -6.12 12.95
CA ILE A 26 2.29 -5.02 13.51
C ILE A 26 1.44 -5.64 14.62
N HIS A 27 1.84 -5.43 15.86
CA HIS A 27 1.06 -5.87 16.99
C HIS A 27 -0.28 -5.17 16.86
N PHE A 28 -1.36 -5.96 16.78
CA PHE A 28 -2.66 -5.43 17.14
C PHE A 28 -2.48 -4.76 18.50
N PRO A 29 -3.09 -3.59 18.76
CA PRO A 29 -3.09 -3.01 20.08
C PRO A 29 -3.81 -3.98 21.02
N ASP A 30 -3.06 -4.93 21.56
CA ASP A 30 -3.50 -5.82 22.62
C ASP A 30 -3.28 -5.05 23.92
N THR A 31 -4.14 -4.07 24.14
CA THR A 31 -4.09 -3.22 25.33
C THR A 31 -4.65 -3.93 26.56
N GLY A 32 -5.12 -5.18 26.47
CA GLY A 32 -5.90 -5.85 27.54
C GLY A 32 -7.23 -5.13 27.87
N ILE A 33 -7.47 -3.98 27.25
CA ILE A 33 -8.65 -3.13 27.32
C ILE A 33 -9.23 -3.20 25.92
N ALA A 34 -10.48 -3.65 25.81
CA ALA A 34 -11.20 -3.63 24.55
C ALA A 34 -11.13 -2.21 23.97
N PRO A 35 -10.74 -2.05 22.71
CA PRO A 35 -10.70 -0.73 22.10
C PRO A 35 -12.10 -0.10 22.21
N PRO A 36 -12.19 1.22 22.45
CA PRO A 36 -13.48 1.90 22.55
C PRO A 36 -14.30 1.61 21.29
N SER A 37 -15.63 1.61 21.39
CA SER A 37 -16.53 1.34 20.27
C SER A 37 -16.35 2.29 19.07
N THR A 38 -15.68 3.41 19.29
CA THR A 38 -15.31 4.42 18.29
C THR A 38 -13.96 4.17 17.62
N PHE A 39 -13.18 3.18 18.07
CA PHE A 39 -11.88 2.86 17.50
C PHE A 39 -12.05 2.33 16.08
N LYS A 40 -11.32 2.96 15.15
CA LYS A 40 -11.27 2.54 13.75
C LYS A 40 -9.89 2.03 13.42
N PHE A 41 -9.84 0.85 12.81
CA PHE A 41 -8.60 0.38 12.21
C PHE A 41 -8.45 1.03 10.83
N TRP A 42 -7.89 2.25 10.81
CA TRP A 42 -7.87 3.11 9.63
C TRP A 42 -7.25 2.48 8.40
N ILE A 43 -6.20 1.67 8.55
CA ILE A 43 -5.64 0.93 7.40
C ILE A 43 -6.67 0.02 6.75
N THR A 44 -7.49 -0.70 7.52
CA THR A 44 -8.55 -1.56 6.95
C THR A 44 -9.61 -0.73 6.26
N VAL A 45 -9.96 0.42 6.84
CA VAL A 45 -10.90 1.37 6.24
C VAL A 45 -10.36 1.92 4.92
N ASP A 46 -9.09 2.33 4.89
CA ASP A 46 -8.40 2.87 3.70
C ASP A 46 -8.24 1.80 2.62
N LEU A 47 -7.99 0.54 2.99
CA LEU A 47 -7.97 -0.58 2.05
C LEU A 47 -9.37 -0.75 1.41
N ALA A 48 -10.43 -0.75 2.20
CA ALA A 48 -11.80 -0.86 1.70
C ALA A 48 -12.17 0.31 0.76
N TYR A 49 -11.86 1.55 1.17
CA TYR A 49 -12.09 2.72 0.32
C TYR A 49 -11.26 2.72 -0.95
N THR A 50 -10.03 2.21 -0.89
CA THR A 50 -9.20 2.04 -2.08
C THR A 50 -9.83 1.04 -3.06
N ILE A 51 -10.39 -0.07 -2.57
CA ILE A 51 -11.10 -1.03 -3.42
C ILE A 51 -12.33 -0.39 -4.08
N GLU A 52 -13.15 0.34 -3.32
CA GLU A 52 -14.32 1.03 -3.88
C GLU A 52 -13.90 2.10 -4.89
N TRP A 53 -12.82 2.83 -4.62
CA TRP A 53 -12.27 3.79 -5.57
C TRP A 53 -11.74 3.12 -6.85
N LEU A 54 -11.04 1.98 -6.77
CA LEU A 54 -10.59 1.22 -7.95
C LEU A 54 -11.77 0.81 -8.84
N LYS A 55 -12.90 0.44 -8.24
CA LYS A 55 -14.14 0.12 -8.97
C LYS A 55 -14.76 1.32 -9.69
N THR A 56 -14.27 2.54 -9.48
CA THR A 56 -14.74 3.71 -10.25
C THR A 56 -13.93 3.93 -11.54
N LEU A 57 -12.81 3.21 -11.71
CA LEU A 57 -11.89 3.42 -12.82
C LEU A 57 -12.29 2.59 -14.05
N PRO A 58 -12.40 3.20 -15.25
CA PRO A 58 -12.84 2.49 -16.46
C PRO A 58 -12.00 1.27 -16.82
N PHE A 59 -10.67 1.35 -16.65
CA PHE A 59 -9.78 0.22 -16.95
C PHE A 59 -10.03 -0.98 -16.04
N PHE A 60 -10.54 -0.76 -14.81
CA PHE A 60 -10.82 -1.84 -13.86
C PHE A 60 -11.98 -2.72 -14.33
N HIS A 61 -13.00 -2.11 -14.93
CA HIS A 61 -14.14 -2.84 -15.48
C HIS A 61 -13.81 -3.63 -16.74
N ALA A 62 -12.74 -3.26 -17.46
CA ALA A 62 -12.28 -3.97 -18.64
C ALA A 62 -11.50 -5.26 -18.30
N LEU A 63 -11.07 -5.44 -17.05
CA LEU A 63 -10.36 -6.62 -16.57
C LEU A 63 -11.31 -7.78 -16.28
N ARG A 64 -10.83 -9.01 -16.46
CA ARG A 64 -11.55 -10.21 -16.00
C ARG A 64 -11.59 -10.27 -14.48
N LYS A 65 -12.54 -11.02 -13.91
CA LYS A 65 -12.70 -11.10 -12.45
C LYS A 65 -11.43 -11.56 -11.71
N CYS A 66 -10.70 -12.53 -12.26
CA CYS A 66 -9.42 -12.99 -11.70
C CYS A 66 -8.34 -11.89 -11.73
N GLU A 67 -8.27 -11.13 -12.82
CA GLU A 67 -7.34 -10.01 -13.00
C GLU A 67 -7.70 -8.85 -12.06
N GLN A 68 -8.98 -8.54 -11.87
CA GLN A 68 -9.46 -7.53 -10.91
C GLN A 68 -9.01 -7.87 -9.48
N LEU A 69 -9.23 -9.12 -9.05
CA LEU A 69 -8.82 -9.58 -7.72
C LEU A 69 -7.31 -9.50 -7.54
N ARG A 70 -6.55 -9.85 -8.58
CA ARG A 70 -5.09 -9.79 -8.55
C ARG A 70 -4.58 -8.35 -8.47
N LEU A 71 -5.12 -7.46 -9.31
CA LEU A 71 -4.78 -6.04 -9.28
C LEU A 71 -5.08 -5.44 -7.91
N VAL A 72 -6.28 -5.65 -7.37
CA VAL A 72 -6.67 -5.20 -6.02
C VAL A 72 -5.65 -5.68 -4.99
N ARG A 73 -5.29 -6.96 -5.00
CA ARG A 73 -4.30 -7.50 -4.06
C ARG A 73 -2.94 -6.81 -4.16
N ASN A 74 -2.48 -6.49 -5.36
CA ASN A 74 -1.15 -5.92 -5.59
C ASN A 74 -1.09 -4.43 -5.24
N VAL A 75 -2.12 -3.65 -5.58
CA VAL A 75 -2.04 -2.17 -5.51
C VAL A 75 -2.68 -1.56 -4.28
N THR A 76 -3.69 -2.21 -3.67
CA THR A 76 -4.52 -1.58 -2.63
C THR A 76 -3.70 -1.14 -1.43
N GLN A 77 -2.73 -1.96 -1.02
CA GLN A 77 -1.87 -1.63 0.11
C GLN A 77 -1.03 -0.38 -0.18
N ALA A 78 -0.34 -0.33 -1.32
CA ALA A 78 0.48 0.82 -1.70
C ALA A 78 -0.34 2.12 -1.80
N VAL A 79 -1.55 2.03 -2.39
CA VAL A 79 -2.45 3.16 -2.54
C VAL A 79 -3.00 3.66 -1.19
N ALA A 80 -3.34 2.75 -0.27
CA ALA A 80 -3.79 3.10 1.08
C ALA A 80 -2.69 3.85 1.85
N TYR A 81 -1.44 3.36 1.80
CA TYR A 81 -0.32 4.06 2.45
C TYR A 81 0.00 5.41 1.82
N LEU A 82 -0.05 5.52 0.49
CA LEU A 82 0.10 6.81 -0.18
C LEU A 82 -0.98 7.80 0.27
N THR A 83 -2.22 7.34 0.38
CA THR A 83 -3.36 8.16 0.82
C THR A 83 -3.17 8.66 2.25
N ALA A 84 -2.83 7.76 3.18
CA ALA A 84 -2.60 8.12 4.58
C ALA A 84 -1.40 9.08 4.73
N ALA A 85 -0.34 8.87 3.95
CA ALA A 85 0.83 9.73 3.95
C ALA A 85 0.52 11.14 3.43
N PHE A 86 -0.17 11.21 2.28
CA PHE A 86 -0.56 12.50 1.69
C PHE A 86 -1.50 13.29 2.60
N ASP A 87 -2.47 12.64 3.25
CA ASP A 87 -3.35 13.31 4.23
C ASP A 87 -2.55 13.89 5.42
N SER A 88 -1.60 13.11 5.96
CA SER A 88 -0.76 13.53 7.09
C SER A 88 0.14 14.72 6.74
N TYR A 89 0.74 14.68 5.56
CA TYR A 89 1.55 15.76 5.02
C TYR A 89 0.70 17.02 4.79
N THR A 90 -0.43 16.91 4.09
CA THR A 90 -1.23 18.09 3.71
C THR A 90 -1.96 18.72 4.88
N ARG A 91 -2.51 17.91 5.80
CA ARG A 91 -3.33 18.40 6.92
C ARG A 91 -2.51 18.86 8.12
N LEU A 92 -1.40 18.19 8.41
CA LEU A 92 -0.64 18.38 9.66
C LEU A 92 0.83 18.76 9.42
N ASN A 93 1.29 18.84 8.16
CA ASN A 93 2.70 19.02 7.80
C ASN A 93 3.63 18.01 8.48
N SER A 94 3.09 16.82 8.77
CA SER A 94 3.75 15.81 9.60
C SER A 94 4.70 14.96 8.78
N ASP A 95 5.82 14.59 9.39
CA ASP A 95 6.79 13.65 8.80
C ASP A 95 6.41 12.19 9.08
N VAL A 96 5.29 11.96 9.77
CA VAL A 96 4.77 10.65 10.15
C VAL A 96 3.29 10.54 9.80
N THR A 97 2.82 9.31 9.59
CA THR A 97 1.42 9.04 9.28
C THR A 97 0.54 9.20 10.53
N ILE A 98 -0.42 10.12 10.46
CA ILE A 98 -1.40 10.43 11.50
C ILE A 98 -2.79 10.30 10.88
N PHE A 99 -3.58 9.36 11.38
CA PHE A 99 -4.94 9.12 10.92
C PHE A 99 -5.92 10.23 11.33
N PRO A 100 -7.14 10.26 10.76
CA PRO A 100 -8.10 11.34 11.02
C PRO A 100 -8.54 11.49 12.48
N ASP A 101 -8.53 10.42 13.28
CA ASP A 101 -8.82 10.48 14.72
C ASP A 101 -7.61 10.86 15.59
N GLY A 102 -6.49 11.23 14.97
CA GLY A 102 -5.24 11.53 15.65
C GLY A 102 -4.44 10.30 16.08
N THR A 103 -4.94 9.09 15.80
CA THR A 103 -4.13 7.89 16.02
C THR A 103 -2.95 7.88 15.07
N MET A 104 -1.83 7.44 15.60
CA MET A 104 -0.61 7.28 14.83
C MET A 104 -0.34 5.79 14.68
N LEU A 105 0.36 5.41 13.62
CA LEU A 105 1.08 4.13 13.61
C LEU A 105 2.26 4.26 14.59
N CYS A 106 1.97 4.37 15.88
CA CYS A 106 2.97 4.62 16.92
C CYS A 106 3.57 3.31 17.42
N GLN A 107 4.89 3.28 17.26
CA GLN A 107 5.91 2.47 17.91
C GLN A 107 5.62 2.24 19.41
N ARG A 108 5.16 1.05 19.80
CA ARG A 108 5.23 0.60 21.21
C ARG A 108 6.51 -0.16 21.56
N GLN A 109 7.36 -0.45 20.58
CA GLN A 109 8.71 -0.94 20.83
C GLN A 109 9.68 -0.27 19.87
N LYS A 110 10.83 0.16 20.40
CA LYS A 110 12.02 0.42 19.60
C LYS A 110 12.35 -0.87 18.83
N CYS A 111 11.83 -1.03 17.61
CA CYS A 111 12.36 -2.02 16.68
C CYS A 111 13.83 -1.69 16.52
N ARG A 112 14.69 -2.54 17.11
CA ARG A 112 16.15 -2.38 17.09
C ARG A 112 16.75 -2.70 15.74
N GLU A 113 15.93 -3.07 14.75
CA GLU A 113 16.40 -3.54 13.46
C GLU A 113 15.64 -2.85 12.31
N HIS A 114 16.47 -2.35 11.40
CA HIS A 114 16.19 -1.92 10.03
C HIS A 114 15.48 -0.57 9.80
N SER A 115 16.34 0.43 9.64
CA SER A 115 16.09 1.70 8.93
C SER A 115 15.32 1.56 7.60
N GLU A 116 15.34 0.39 6.95
CA GLU A 116 14.66 0.15 5.67
C GLU A 116 13.15 0.00 5.79
N GLU A 117 12.63 -0.75 6.77
CA GLU A 117 11.17 -0.82 7.00
C GLU A 117 10.65 0.49 7.59
N HIS A 118 11.46 1.17 8.41
CA HIS A 118 11.16 2.52 8.87
C HIS A 118 11.04 3.49 7.68
N ASN A 119 11.99 3.48 6.74
CA ASN A 119 11.93 4.28 5.52
C ASN A 119 10.75 3.89 4.60
N LYS A 120 10.33 2.61 4.61
CA LYS A 120 9.19 2.14 3.82
C LYS A 120 7.86 2.65 4.36
N TRP A 121 7.69 2.67 5.68
CA TRP A 121 6.44 3.09 6.33
C TRP A 121 6.36 4.59 6.62
N PHE A 122 7.48 5.21 7.00
CA PHE A 122 7.54 6.63 7.40
C PHE A 122 8.24 7.51 6.36
N GLY A 123 9.16 6.95 5.57
CA GLY A 123 9.93 7.73 4.59
C GLY A 123 9.11 8.21 3.39
N ILE A 124 7.91 7.66 3.14
CA ILE A 124 7.04 8.17 2.08
C ILE A 124 6.56 9.60 2.39
N ASN A 125 6.25 9.92 3.65
CA ASN A 125 5.87 11.28 4.07
C ASN A 125 6.98 12.27 3.79
N THR A 126 8.20 11.93 4.24
CA THR A 126 9.40 12.74 4.01
C THR A 126 9.68 12.94 2.53
N ARG A 127 9.51 11.90 1.69
CA ARG A 127 9.68 12.00 0.23
C ARG A 127 8.63 12.90 -0.41
N LEU A 128 7.34 12.70 -0.10
CA LEU A 128 6.25 13.55 -0.60
C LEU A 128 6.48 15.02 -0.25
N LYS A 129 6.90 15.28 1.00
CA LYS A 129 7.24 16.62 1.49
C LYS A 129 8.46 17.22 0.80
N SER A 130 9.53 16.42 0.59
CA SER A 130 10.75 16.89 -0.09
C SER A 130 10.53 17.25 -1.56
N ILE A 131 9.62 16.53 -2.23
CA ILE A 131 9.25 16.78 -3.63
C ILE A 131 8.23 17.93 -3.70
N GLY A 132 7.50 18.21 -2.62
CA GLY A 132 6.46 19.21 -2.59
C GLY A 132 5.21 18.77 -3.35
N VAL A 133 4.87 17.48 -3.29
CA VAL A 133 3.78 16.89 -4.08
C VAL A 133 2.46 17.59 -3.80
N ASP A 134 1.82 18.12 -4.84
CA ASP A 134 0.51 18.74 -4.74
C ASP A 134 -0.65 17.73 -4.87
N LYS A 135 -1.89 18.20 -4.74
CA LYS A 135 -3.08 17.33 -4.84
C LYS A 135 -3.23 16.70 -6.22
N ARG A 136 -2.89 17.40 -7.29
CA ARG A 136 -3.00 16.91 -8.67
C ARG A 136 -1.99 15.79 -8.89
N GLU A 137 -0.75 16.03 -8.51
CA GLU A 137 0.36 15.07 -8.60
C GLU A 137 0.08 13.82 -7.75
N TYR A 138 -0.47 13.99 -6.53
CA TYR A 138 -0.92 12.87 -5.71
C TYR A 138 -1.97 12.00 -6.41
N VAL A 139 -2.99 12.62 -7.01
CA VAL A 139 -4.05 11.87 -7.72
C VAL A 139 -3.48 11.13 -8.92
N LEU A 140 -2.54 11.74 -9.67
CA LEU A 140 -1.86 11.09 -10.78
C LEU A 140 -0.98 9.94 -10.30
N LEU A 141 -0.20 10.12 -9.23
CA LEU A 141 0.64 9.07 -8.65
C LEU A 141 -0.20 7.88 -8.16
N LYS A 142 -1.34 8.16 -7.51
CA LYS A 142 -2.31 7.15 -7.11
C LYS A 142 -2.82 6.35 -8.31
N ALA A 143 -3.15 7.02 -9.41
CA ALA A 143 -3.60 6.37 -10.65
C ALA A 143 -2.48 5.53 -11.31
N ILE A 144 -1.24 6.03 -11.33
CA ILE A 144 -0.07 5.32 -11.86
C ILE A 144 0.18 4.02 -11.10
N ILE A 145 0.18 4.07 -9.76
CA ILE A 145 0.36 2.88 -8.91
C ILE A 145 -0.76 1.86 -9.14
N SER A 146 -1.98 2.34 -9.42
CA SER A 146 -3.14 1.48 -9.64
C SER A 146 -3.14 0.79 -11.00
N CYS A 147 -2.29 1.24 -11.92
CA CYS A 147 -2.13 0.66 -13.25
C CYS A 147 -0.90 -0.26 -13.30
N ASP A 148 -0.80 -1.21 -12.37
CA ASP A 148 0.33 -2.14 -12.30
C ASP A 148 0.17 -3.33 -13.27
N PRO A 149 0.99 -3.43 -14.33
CA PRO A 149 0.90 -4.50 -15.31
C PRO A 149 1.73 -5.74 -14.94
N ASP A 150 2.56 -5.68 -13.89
CA ASP A 150 3.57 -6.70 -13.56
C ASP A 150 2.96 -7.89 -12.81
N ASP A 151 2.10 -8.63 -13.51
CA ASP A 151 1.63 -9.93 -13.04
C ASP A 151 1.47 -10.94 -14.18
N TYR A 152 1.92 -12.18 -13.94
CA TYR A 152 1.80 -13.28 -14.89
C TYR A 152 0.33 -13.68 -15.15
N ILE A 153 -0.60 -13.35 -14.25
CA ILE A 153 -2.03 -13.65 -14.37
C ILE A 153 -2.71 -12.79 -15.44
N PHE A 154 -2.20 -11.60 -15.73
CA PHE A 154 -2.79 -10.73 -16.74
C PHE A 154 -2.59 -11.29 -18.15
N CYS A 155 -3.64 -11.22 -18.98
CA CYS A 155 -3.46 -11.53 -20.41
C CYS A 155 -2.72 -10.39 -21.13
N ALA A 156 -2.17 -10.67 -22.32
CA ALA A 156 -1.39 -9.69 -23.09
C ALA A 156 -2.16 -8.37 -23.32
N LYS A 157 -3.46 -8.47 -23.68
CA LYS A 157 -4.35 -7.32 -23.88
C LYS A 157 -4.52 -6.50 -22.59
N SER A 158 -4.71 -7.15 -21.45
CA SER A 158 -4.87 -6.48 -20.15
C SER A 158 -3.58 -5.77 -19.73
N ARG A 159 -2.40 -6.41 -19.92
CA ARG A 159 -1.10 -5.78 -19.65
C ARG A 159 -0.87 -4.56 -20.52
N GLU A 160 -1.13 -4.68 -21.82
CA GLU A 160 -0.99 -3.56 -22.76
C GLU A 160 -1.91 -2.40 -22.38
N MET A 161 -3.17 -2.68 -22.03
CA MET A 161 -4.11 -1.67 -21.56
C MET A 161 -3.62 -0.99 -20.28
N LEU A 162 -3.22 -1.75 -19.26
CA LEU A 162 -2.71 -1.20 -18.00
C LEU A 162 -1.45 -0.35 -18.22
N GLN A 163 -0.53 -0.81 -19.06
CA GLN A 163 0.67 -0.05 -19.41
C GLN A 163 0.34 1.24 -20.15
N LYS A 164 -0.63 1.21 -21.07
CA LYS A 164 -1.10 2.40 -21.79
C LYS A 164 -1.70 3.42 -20.83
N GLU A 165 -2.54 2.99 -19.89
CA GLU A 165 -3.14 3.84 -18.87
C GLU A 165 -2.07 4.43 -17.93
N ARG A 166 -1.14 3.61 -17.45
CA ARG A 166 0.00 4.05 -16.64
C ARG A 166 0.81 5.14 -17.35
N ASN A 167 1.11 4.94 -18.63
CA ASN A 167 1.84 5.90 -19.45
C ASN A 167 1.03 7.18 -19.70
N ARG A 168 -0.29 7.08 -19.84
CA ARG A 168 -1.17 8.25 -19.98
C ARG A 168 -1.12 9.14 -18.75
N PHE A 169 -1.21 8.55 -17.56
CA PHE A 169 -1.10 9.32 -16.31
C PHE A 169 0.30 9.89 -16.09
N ALA A 170 1.35 9.13 -16.42
CA ALA A 170 2.74 9.58 -16.28
C ALA A 170 3.14 10.72 -17.25
N LYS A 171 2.47 10.84 -18.40
CA LYS A 171 2.70 11.91 -19.38
C LYS A 171 1.77 13.11 -19.23
N CYS A 172 0.82 13.05 -18.29
CA CYS A 172 -0.08 14.16 -18.04
C CYS A 172 0.75 15.32 -17.43
N PRO A 173 0.81 16.51 -18.04
CA PRO A 173 1.60 17.61 -17.51
C PRO A 173 1.10 17.96 -16.11
N SER A 174 2.02 18.11 -15.15
CA SER A 174 1.76 18.62 -13.79
C SER A 174 1.36 20.09 -13.82
#